data_AF-M1MDT6-F1
#
_entry.id   AF-M1MDT6-F1
#
_cell.length_a   1.000
_cell.length_b   1.000
_cell.length_c   1.000
_cell.angle_alpha   90.00
_cell.angle_beta   90.00
_cell.angle_gamma   90.00
#
_symmetry.space_group_name_H-M   'P 1'
#
loop_
_entity.id
_entity.type
_entity.pdbx_description
1 polymer ?
#
loop_
_entity_poly.entity_id
_entity_poly.type
_entity_poly.pdbx_seq_one_letter_code
_entity_poly.pdbx_strand_id
1 'polypeptide(L)' 'MTKMQEVLGKILKNRIESELVKDKAEQNFATIKETMDIFLAGDKIAADQYEEFTNLIKPSDNTTDNSETKIS' A
#
# COMPACT_ATOMS: atom_id res chain seq x y z
N MET A 1 0.75 6.79 20.01
CA MET A 1 0.57 5.47 19.39
C MET A 1 0.69 4.41 20.47
N THR A 2 -0.16 3.38 20.47
CA THR A 2 -0.11 2.26 21.43
C THR A 2 0.77 1.13 20.90
N LYS A 3 1.27 0.24 21.78
CA LYS A 3 2.00 -0.96 21.37
C LYS A 3 1.20 -1.84 20.39
N MET A 4 -0.13 -1.87 20.54
CA MET A 4 -1.00 -2.61 19.63
C MET A 4 -1.03 -1.96 18.24
N GLN A 5 -1.15 -0.63 18.17
CA GLN A 5 -1.10 0.13 16.91
C GLN A 5 0.24 -0.03 16.19
N GLU A 6 1.36 -0.07 16.94
CA GLU A 6 2.69 -0.34 16.37
C GLU A 6 2.77 -1.74 15.75
N VAL A 7 2.27 -2.76 16.45
CA VAL A 7 2.28 -4.15 15.97
C VAL A 7 1.39 -4.30 14.73
N LEU A 8 0.16 -3.77 14.77
CA LEU A 8 -0.77 -3.83 13.63
C LEU A 8 -0.22 -3.05 12.43
N GLY A 9 0.40 -1.90 12.66
CA GLY A 9 1.08 -1.13 11.61
C GLY A 9 2.19 -1.94 10.94
N LYS A 10 3.04 -2.63 11.71
CA LYS A 10 4.09 -3.51 11.15
C LYS A 10 3.51 -4.66 10.33
N ILE A 11 2.42 -5.28 10.80
CA ILE A 11 1.74 -6.37 10.09
C ILE A 11 1.18 -5.88 8.74
N LEU A 12 0.50 -4.72 8.74
CA LEU A 12 -0.03 -4.12 7.51
C LEU A 12 1.08 -3.76 6.53
N LYS A 13 2.16 -3.13 7.01
CA LYS A 13 3.32 -2.76 6.18
C LYS A 13 3.95 -3.98 5.51
N ASN A 14 4.23 -5.04 6.27
CA ASN A 14 4.78 -6.28 5.72
C ASN A 14 3.87 -6.90 4.66
N ARG A 15 2.54 -6.82 4.86
CA ARG A 15 1.57 -7.34 3.89
C ARG A 15 1.57 -6.51 2.61
N ILE A 16 1.63 -5.18 2.72
CA ILE A 16 1.75 -4.27 1.56
C ILE A 16 3.04 -4.55 0.80
N GLU A 17 4.17 -4.63 1.49
CA GLU A 17 5.47 -4.94 0.89
C GLU A 17 5.46 -6.31 0.18
N SER A 18 4.83 -7.31 0.78
CA SER A 18 4.68 -8.63 0.16
C SER A 18 3.77 -8.65 -1.06
N GLU A 19 2.78 -7.75 -1.17
CA GLU A 19 2.00 -7.59 -2.40
C GLU A 19 2.80 -6.80 -3.45
N LEU A 20 3.51 -5.75 -3.05
CA LEU A 20 4.28 -4.90 -3.97
C LEU A 20 5.37 -5.65 -4.74
N VAL A 21 5.90 -6.75 -4.18
CA VAL A 21 6.89 -7.60 -4.87
C VAL A 21 6.27 -8.59 -5.87
N LYS A 22 4.95 -8.72 -5.91
CA LYS A 22 4.26 -9.55 -6.90
C LYS A 22 4.10 -8.80 -8.22
N ASP A 23 3.86 -9.56 -9.27
CA ASP A 23 3.48 -9.00 -10.56
C ASP A 23 2.19 -8.17 -10.45
N LYS A 24 2.11 -7.08 -11.21
CA LYS A 24 0.97 -6.15 -11.15
C LYS A 24 -0.39 -6.83 -11.36
N ALA A 25 -0.44 -7.91 -12.15
CA ALA A 25 -1.66 -8.67 -12.40
C ALA A 25 -2.09 -9.53 -11.19
N GLU A 26 -1.17 -9.83 -10.28
CA GLU A 26 -1.38 -10.65 -9.08
C GLU A 26 -1.52 -9.82 -7.80
N GLN A 27 -1.19 -8.53 -7.86
CA GLN A 27 -1.33 -7.60 -6.74
C GLN A 27 -2.79 -7.47 -6.33
N ASN A 28 -3.08 -7.71 -5.04
CA ASN A 28 -4.40 -7.50 -4.48
C ASN A 28 -4.35 -6.56 -3.27
N PHE A 29 -4.46 -5.25 -3.55
CA PHE A 29 -4.53 -4.23 -2.51
C PHE A 29 -5.95 -3.99 -1.97
N ALA A 30 -7.00 -4.53 -2.61
CA ALA A 30 -8.38 -4.28 -2.20
C ALA A 30 -8.63 -4.78 -0.78
N THR A 31 -8.25 -6.02 -0.49
CA THR A 31 -8.41 -6.61 0.86
C THR A 31 -7.54 -5.92 1.91
N ILE A 32 -6.37 -5.40 1.50
CA ILE A 32 -5.50 -4.64 2.40
C ILE A 32 -6.16 -3.31 2.77
N LYS A 33 -6.72 -2.60 1.80
CA LYS A 33 -7.42 -1.34 2.01
C LYS A 33 -8.65 -1.52 2.90
N GLU A 34 -9.45 -2.56 2.68
CA GLU A 34 -10.58 -2.90 3.56
C GLU A 34 -10.11 -3.14 5.01
N THR A 35 -8.99 -3.84 5.20
CA THR A 35 -8.43 -4.06 6.54
C THR A 35 -7.99 -2.74 7.19
N MET A 36 -7.35 -1.86 6.41
CA MET A 36 -6.94 -0.54 6.88
C MET A 36 -8.15 0.31 7.29
N ASP A 37 -9.23 0.32 6.50
CA ASP A 37 -10.45 1.08 6.79
C ASP A 37 -11.11 0.60 8.10
N ILE A 38 -11.21 -0.73 8.28
CA ILE A 38 -11.74 -1.32 9.53
C ILE A 38 -10.86 -0.95 10.72
N PHE A 39 -9.54 -1.03 10.57
CA PHE A 39 -8.61 -0.74 11.65
C PHE A 39 -8.61 0.75 12.01
N LEU A 40 -8.73 1.65 11.03
CA LEU A 40 -8.85 3.07 11.29
C LEU A 40 -10.16 3.39 12.02
N ALA A 41 -11.29 2.86 11.54
CA ALA A 41 -12.60 3.06 12.18
C ALA A 41 -12.67 2.51 13.60
N GLY A 42 -11.86 1.49 13.93
CA GLY A 42 -11.75 0.91 15.26
C GLY A 42 -10.61 1.47 16.12
N ASP A 43 -9.99 2.58 15.73
CA ASP A 43 -8.82 3.21 16.39
C ASP A 43 -7.63 2.24 16.59
N LYS A 44 -7.55 1.19 15.78
CA LYS A 44 -6.52 0.14 15.83
C LYS A 44 -5.23 0.51 15.11
N ILE A 45 -5.30 1.51 14.23
CA ILE A 45 -4.15 2.21 13.66
C ILE A 45 -4.42 3.71 13.74
N ALA A 46 -3.37 4.51 13.73
CA ALA A 46 -3.49 5.96 13.69
C ALA A 46 -3.63 6.47 12.24
N ALA A 47 -4.18 7.68 12.09
CA ALA A 47 -4.45 8.28 10.78
C ALA A 47 -3.18 8.50 9.95
N ASP A 48 -2.07 8.81 10.60
CA ASP A 48 -0.74 8.93 9.98
C ASP A 48 -0.26 7.60 9.38
N GLN A 49 -0.46 6.48 10.08
CA GLN A 49 -0.17 5.14 9.57
C GLN A 49 -1.06 4.79 8.38
N TYR A 50 -2.36 5.12 8.46
CA TYR A 50 -3.30 4.91 7.36
C TYR A 50 -2.87 5.68 6.10
N GLU A 51 -2.45 6.94 6.25
CA GLU A 51 -1.96 7.76 5.15
C GLU A 51 -0.67 7.19 4.56
N GLU A 52 0.31 6.80 5.38
CA GLU A 52 1.55 6.14 4.93
C GLU A 52 1.23 4.92 4.06
N PHE A 53 0.39 4.01 4.57
CA PHE A 53 0.03 2.78 3.88
C PHE A 53 -0.76 3.04 2.59
N THR A 54 -1.64 4.04 2.59
CA THR A 54 -2.40 4.44 1.41
C THR A 54 -1.46 4.94 0.31
N ASN A 55 -0.44 5.71 0.68
CA ASN A 55 0.56 6.20 -0.27
C ASN A 55 1.41 5.07 -0.88
N LEU A 56 1.69 4.00 -0.12
CA LEU A 56 2.42 2.84 -0.62
C LEU A 56 1.64 2.03 -1.66
N ILE A 57 0.31 1.97 -1.55
CA ILE A 57 -0.56 1.19 -2.45
C ILE A 57 -1.16 2.02 -3.59
N LYS A 58 -0.90 3.34 -3.63
CA LYS A 58 -1.31 4.17 -4.76
C LYS A 58 -0.67 3.60 -6.02
N PRO A 59 -1.41 3.51 -7.13
CA PRO A 59 -0.81 3.20 -8.41
C PRO A 59 0.29 4.24 -8.65
N SER A 60 1.55 3.83 -8.66
CA SER A 60 2.59 4.70 -9.19
C SER A 60 2.23 4.93 -10.66
N ASP A 61 1.94 6.18 -11.00
CA ASP A 61 1.88 6.68 -12.37
C ASP A 61 3.27 6.64 -13.02
N ASN A 62 3.98 5.51 -12.91
CA ASN A 62 4.99 5.12 -13.88
C ASN A 62 4.23 4.73 -15.15
N THR A 63 3.65 5.76 -15.76
CA THR A 63 3.55 5.89 -17.20
C THR A 63 4.91 5.50 -17.72
N THR A 64 4.95 4.33 -18.35
CA THR A 64 6.02 3.96 -19.26
C THR A 64 6.12 5.11 -20.26
N ASP A 65 7.08 6.01 -20.07
CA ASP A 65 7.59 6.83 -21.16
C ASP A 65 8.37 5.87 -22.07
N ASN A 66 7.62 5.11 -22.86
CA ASN A 66 8.11 4.56 -24.11
C ASN A 66 8.22 5.75 -25.06
N SER A 67 9.23 6.60 -24.83
CA SER A 67 9.78 7.42 -25.88
C SER A 67 10.43 6.46 -26.87
N GLU A 68 9.62 6.00 -27.81
CA GLU A 68 10.06 5.28 -28.99
C GLU A 68 11.24 6.02 -29.62
N THR A 69 12.37 5.33 -29.62
CA THR A 69 13.49 5.52 -30.52
C THR A 69 12.99 5.77 -31.95
N LYS A 70 12.85 7.03 -32.37
CA LYS A 70 12.85 7.38 -33.78
C LYS A 70 14.29 7.51 -34.25
N ILE A 71 14.83 6.38 -34.70
CA ILE A 71 15.89 6.38 -35.71
C ILE A 71 15.18 6.55 -37.05
N SER A 72 15.35 7.70 -37.70
CA SER A 72 15.37 7.91 -39.16
C SER A 72 15.58 9.40 -39.46
#